data_AF-A0A078FHN9-F1
#
_entry.id   AF-A0A078FHN9-F1
#
_cell.length_a   1.000
_cell.length_b   1.000
_cell.length_c   1.000
_cell.angle_alpha   90.00
_cell.angle_beta   90.00
_cell.angle_gamma   90.00
#
_symmetry.space_group_name_H-M   'P 1'
#
loop_
_entity.id
_entity.type
_entity.pdbx_description
1 polymer ?
#
loop_
_entity_poly.entity_id
_entity_poly.type
_entity_poly.pdbx_seq_one_letter_code
_entity_poly.pdbx_strand_id
1 'polypeptide(L)' 'MSNRFGVYESDFGWGRPVKVDVVSIRGDGISMAEKRDDSGGVEIGLCMKKADMDIVFTLFNSGLQN' A
#
# COMPACT_ATOMS: atom_id res chain seq x y z
N MET A 1 -16.00 10.85 -5.16
CA MET A 1 -14.67 10.89 -4.49
C MET A 1 -13.87 9.72 -5.01
N SER A 2 -12.68 9.96 -5.57
CA SER A 2 -11.76 8.92 -6.04
C SER A 2 -10.77 8.60 -4.93
N ASN A 3 -10.50 7.32 -4.68
CA ASN A 3 -9.45 6.85 -3.77
C ASN A 3 -8.06 6.85 -4.42
N ARG A 4 -7.96 7.32 -5.67
CA ARG A 4 -6.71 7.43 -6.43
C ARG A 4 -6.04 8.75 -6.11
N PHE A 5 -4.87 8.69 -5.49
CA PHE A 5 -4.12 9.85 -4.99
C PHE A 5 -3.01 10.30 -5.96
N GLY A 6 -2.70 9.52 -7.00
CA GLY A 6 -1.70 9.88 -8.00
C GLY A 6 -0.27 9.95 -7.46
N VAL A 7 0.04 9.29 -6.34
CA VAL A 7 1.36 9.41 -5.69
C VAL A 7 2.51 8.96 -6.61
N TYR A 8 2.26 7.99 -7.48
CA TYR A 8 3.22 7.51 -8.46
C TYR A 8 3.35 8.41 -9.70
N GLU A 9 2.55 9.47 -9.83
CA GLU A 9 2.64 10.44 -10.95
C GLU A 9 3.62 11.58 -10.67
N SER A 10 4.26 11.59 -9.50
CA SER A 10 5.24 12.62 -9.12
C SER A 10 6.57 12.41 -9.87
N ASP A 11 6.84 13.21 -10.91
CA ASP A 11 8.09 13.18 -11.66
C ASP A 11 8.83 14.53 -11.56
N PHE A 12 10.04 14.50 -11.03
CA PHE A 12 10.92 15.67 -10.87
C PHE A 12 12.00 15.77 -11.98
N GLY A 13 11.89 14.94 -13.02
CA GLY A 13 12.87 14.84 -14.11
C GLY A 13 13.77 13.61 -14.07
N TRP A 14 13.57 12.73 -13.08
CA TRP A 14 14.28 11.45 -12.94
C TRP A 14 13.39 10.24 -13.18
N GLY A 15 12.13 10.47 -13.57
CA GLY A 15 11.12 9.44 -13.71
C GLY A 15 10.26 9.29 -12.46
N ARG A 16 9.18 8.52 -12.62
CA ARG A 16 8.19 8.23 -11.58
C ARG A 16 8.79 7.47 -10.39
N PRO A 17 8.24 7.61 -9.17
CA PRO A 17 8.72 6.92 -7.99
C PRO A 17 8.69 5.40 -8.19
N VAL A 18 9.67 4.72 -7.61
CA VAL A 18 9.72 3.24 -7.64
C VAL A 18 8.81 2.64 -6.58
N LYS A 19 8.70 3.28 -5.42
CA LYS A 19 7.84 2.90 -4.29
C LYS A 19 7.38 4.14 -3.53
N VAL A 20 6.16 4.11 -2.98
CA VAL A 20 5.63 5.10 -2.04
C VAL A 20 5.20 4.41 -0.75
N ASP A 21 5.61 4.96 0.39
CA ASP A 21 5.17 4.51 1.71
C ASP A 21 4.70 5.73 2.53
N VAL A 22 3.60 5.59 3.27
CA VAL A 22 3.15 6.63 4.20
C VAL A 22 3.73 6.34 5.58
N VAL A 23 4.77 7.09 5.97
CA VAL A 23 5.49 6.84 7.23
C VAL A 23 4.76 7.34 8.48
N SER A 24 3.76 8.21 8.31
CA SER A 24 2.98 8.78 9.40
C SER A 24 1.88 7.86 9.91
N ILE A 25 1.64 6.70 9.26
CA ILE A 25 0.68 5.72 9.75
C ILE A 25 1.20 5.15 11.08
N ARG A 26 0.39 5.23 12.13
CA ARG A 26 0.70 4.69 13.46
C ARG A 26 -0.53 3.98 14.02
N GLY A 27 -0.30 2.97 14.86
CA GLY A 27 -1.37 2.26 15.55
C GLY A 27 -2.23 1.43 14.59
N ASP A 28 -3.52 1.75 14.54
CA ASP A 28 -4.57 1.08 13.78
C ASP A 28 -4.82 1.67 12.38
N GLY A 29 -4.01 2.63 11.96
CA GLY A 29 -4.10 3.23 10.63
C GLY A 29 -3.67 2.29 9.49
N ILE A 30 -4.25 2.51 8.32
CA ILE A 30 -3.89 1.82 7.06
C ILE A 30 -3.71 2.90 5.98
N SER A 31 -2.67 2.80 5.16
CA SER A 31 -2.56 3.61 3.94
C SER A 31 -2.99 2.81 2.72
N MET A 32 -3.55 3.51 1.73
CA MET A 32 -3.94 2.93 0.46
C MET A 32 -3.51 3.86 -0.67
N ALA A 33 -2.97 3.29 -1.74
CA ALA A 33 -2.64 4.01 -2.97
C ALA A 33 -2.91 3.11 -4.19
N GLU A 34 -3.13 3.69 -5.37
CA GLU A 34 -3.10 2.90 -6.60
C GLU A 34 -1.74 2.24 -6.81
N LYS A 35 -1.75 1.03 -7.36
CA LYS A 35 -0.52 0.33 -7.74
C LYS A 35 0.18 1.07 -8.87
N ARG A 36 1.51 1.12 -8.83
CA ARG A 36 2.36 1.84 -9.79
C ARG A 36 2.15 1.48 -11.26
N ASP A 37 1.93 0.20 -11.56
CA ASP A 37 2.01 -0.37 -12.92
C ASP A 37 0.70 -0.31 -13.71
N ASP A 38 -0.27 0.50 -13.26
CA ASP A 38 -1.56 0.73 -13.91
C ASP A 38 -2.39 -0.53 -14.17
N SER A 39 -2.00 -1.67 -13.58
CA SER A 39 -2.66 -2.98 -13.78
C SER A 39 -3.97 -3.14 -13.02
N GLY A 40 -4.56 -2.04 -12.52
CA GLY A 40 -5.83 -2.06 -11.77
C GLY A 40 -5.74 -2.56 -10.32
N GLY A 41 -4.57 -2.45 -9.67
CA GLY A 41 -4.36 -2.87 -8.27
C GLY A 41 -4.32 -1.72 -7.26
N VAL A 42 -4.31 -2.10 -5.96
CA VAL A 42 -4.11 -1.19 -4.82
C VAL A 42 -2.94 -1.68 -3.99
N GLU A 43 -2.08 -0.75 -3.56
CA GLU A 43 -1.06 -0.98 -2.55
C GLU A 43 -1.62 -0.60 -1.17
N ILE A 44 -1.44 -1.50 -0.19
CA ILE A 44 -1.91 -1.34 1.18
C ILE A 44 -0.68 -1.30 2.09
N GLY A 45 -0.53 -0.22 2.85
CA GLY A 45 0.54 -0.04 3.83
C GLY A 45 0.06 -0.27 5.25
N LEU A 46 0.79 -1.10 5.99
CA LEU A 46 0.52 -1.47 7.39
C LEU A 46 1.79 -1.25 8.22
N CYS A 47 1.64 -0.77 9.47
CA CYS A 47 2.75 -0.58 10.40
C CYS A 47 2.41 -1.24 11.75
N MET A 48 2.92 -2.45 11.97
CA MET A 48 2.58 -3.28 13.13
C MET A 48 3.83 -4.01 13.66
N LYS A 49 3.71 -4.64 14.84
CA LYS A 49 4.74 -5.58 15.30
C LYS A 49 4.76 -6.79 14.39
N LYS A 50 5.94 -7.41 14.25
CA LYS A 50 6.14 -8.59 13.38
C LYS A 50 5.12 -9.70 13.64
N ALA A 51 4.88 -10.05 14.91
CA ALA A 51 3.95 -11.11 15.27
C ALA A 51 2.51 -10.84 14.79
N ASP A 52 2.06 -9.58 14.89
CA ASP A 52 0.73 -9.18 14.40
C ASP A 52 0.68 -9.18 12.87
N MET A 53 1.75 -8.71 12.22
CA MET A 53 1.87 -8.71 10.75
C MET A 53 1.84 -10.13 10.18
N ASP A 54 2.48 -11.11 10.83
CA ASP A 54 2.49 -12.51 10.39
C ASP A 54 1.07 -13.12 10.42
N ILE A 55 0.27 -12.76 11.45
CA ILE A 55 -1.13 -13.18 11.57
C ILE A 55 -1.97 -12.52 10.46
N VAL A 56 -1.86 -11.21 10.29
CA VAL A 56 -2.60 -10.46 9.25
C VAL A 56 -2.27 -11.00 7.87
N PHE A 57 -1.00 -11.23 7.56
CA PHE A 57 -0.56 -11.77 6.28
C PHE A 57 -1.15 -13.17 6.00
N THR A 58 -1.18 -14.03 7.03
CA THR A 58 -1.77 -15.37 6.92
C THR A 58 -3.27 -15.30 6.63
N LEU A 59 -4.00 -14.45 7.35
CA LEU A 59 -5.44 -14.26 7.15
C LEU A 59 -5.74 -13.65 5.77
N PHE A 60 -4.97 -12.65 5.36
CA PHE A 60 -5.13 -11.97 4.09
C PHE A 60 -4.94 -12.91 2.90
N ASN A 61 -3.87 -13.71 2.91
CA ASN A 61 -3.62 -14.69 1.84
C ASN A 61 -4.68 -15.77 1.81
N SER A 62 -5.10 -16.29 2.96
CA SER A 62 -6.17 -17.28 3.06
C SER A 62 -7.49 -16.72 2.51
N GLY A 63 -7.79 -15.45 2.78
CA GLY A 63 -8.99 -14.77 2.30
C GLY A 63 -9.01 -14.56 0.78
N LEU A 64 -7.85 -14.30 0.16
CA LEU A 64 -7.70 -14.10 -1.29
C LEU A 64 -7.75 -15.39 -2.12
N GLN A 65 -7.53 -16.54 -1.48
CA GLN A 65 -7.58 -17.85 -2.13
C GLN A 65 -8.99 -18.46 -2.21
N ASN A 66 -9.99 -17.79 -1.61
CA ASN A 66 -11.41 -18.15 -1.72
C ASN A 66 -12.09 -17.41 -2.87
#